data_AF-A0A954B516-F1
#
_entry.id   AF-A0A954B516-F1
#
_cell.length_a   1.000
_cell.length_b   1.000
_cell.length_c   1.000
_cell.angle_alpha   90.00
_cell.angle_beta   90.00
_cell.angle_gamma   90.00
#
_symmetry.space_group_name_H-M   'P 1'
#
loop_
_entity.id
_entity.type
_entity.pdbx_description
1 polymer ?
#
loop_
_entity_poly.entity_id
_entity_poly.type
_entity_poly.pdbx_seq_one_letter_code
_entity_poly.pdbx_strand_id
1 'polypeptide(L)'
;MSPPEGRNPEHRSSNPMILFCTGAGLCTLAYFLGVGTVIGAAFTGGDPAVVVGGLIAAVGLALAVVVGVVLMLVGGIWMVGQVIADQSGGAEEKRYRDVER
;
A
#
# COMPACT_ATOMS: atom_id res chain seq x y z
N MET A 1 9.40 -41.20 -6.57
CA MET A 1 8.82 -39.92 -6.13
C MET A 1 9.85 -38.86 -6.48
N SER A 2 9.50 -37.93 -7.37
CA SER A 2 10.39 -36.80 -7.67
C SER A 2 10.61 -36.00 -6.38
N PRO A 3 11.84 -35.54 -6.09
CA PRO A 3 12.06 -34.62 -4.98
C PRO A 3 11.16 -33.40 -5.16
N PRO A 4 10.62 -32.82 -4.07
CA PRO A 4 9.81 -31.62 -4.18
C PRO A 4 10.64 -30.53 -4.87
N GLU A 5 10.12 -30.00 -5.99
CA GLU A 5 10.69 -28.82 -6.65
C GLU A 5 10.99 -27.78 -5.57
N GLY A 6 12.27 -27.43 -5.42
CA GLY A 6 12.69 -26.37 -4.50
C GLY A 6 11.91 -25.10 -4.83
N ARG A 7 11.39 -24.42 -3.80
CA ARG A 7 10.64 -23.17 -3.97
C ARG A 7 11.45 -22.22 -4.86
N ASN A 8 10.86 -21.80 -5.98
CA ASN A 8 11.53 -20.97 -6.98
C ASN A 8 12.20 -19.76 -6.29
N PRO A 9 13.54 -19.65 -6.33
CA PRO A 9 14.25 -18.54 -5.69
C PRO A 9 13.88 -17.19 -6.30
N GLU A 10 13.30 -17.18 -7.50
CA GLU A 10 12.84 -15.98 -8.21
C GLU A 10 11.42 -15.55 -7.82
N HIS A 11 10.74 -16.31 -6.94
CA HIS A 11 9.40 -15.97 -6.47
C HIS A 11 9.44 -14.79 -5.50
N ARG A 12 9.38 -13.58 -6.07
CA ARG A 12 9.28 -12.31 -5.33
C ARG A 12 7.86 -12.14 -4.78
N SER A 13 7.74 -11.70 -3.53
CA SER A 13 6.42 -11.38 -2.97
C SER A 13 5.90 -10.08 -3.59
N SER A 14 4.69 -10.12 -4.17
CA SER A 14 3.97 -8.93 -4.68
C SER A 14 3.26 -8.14 -3.57
N ASN A 15 3.21 -8.69 -2.35
CA ASN A 15 2.61 -8.10 -1.16
C ASN A 15 3.02 -6.63 -0.90
N PRO A 16 4.31 -6.23 -0.95
CA PRO A 16 4.71 -4.83 -0.75
C PRO A 16 4.12 -3.87 -1.79
N MET A 17 3.97 -4.32 -3.05
CA MET A 17 3.32 -3.55 -4.12
C MET A 17 1.83 -3.38 -3.86
N ILE A 18 1.16 -4.43 -3.43
CA ILE A 18 -0.25 -4.37 -3.08
C ILE A 18 -0.47 -3.42 -1.90
N LEU A 19 0.37 -3.49 -0.86
CA LEU A 19 0.29 -2.59 0.29
C LEU A 19 0.49 -1.12 -0.11
N PHE A 20 1.51 -0.83 -0.91
CA PHE A 20 1.77 0.52 -1.38
C PHE A 20 0.61 1.06 -2.23
N CYS A 21 0.14 0.29 -3.22
CA CYS A 21 -0.95 0.70 -4.11
C CYS A 21 -2.28 0.86 -3.35
N THR A 22 -2.57 -0.02 -2.40
CA THR A 22 -3.78 0.08 -1.56
C THR A 22 -3.72 1.34 -0.70
N GLY A 23 -2.55 1.64 -0.12
CA GLY A 23 -2.35 2.86 0.66
C GLY A 23 -2.54 4.13 -0.18
N ALA A 24 -1.95 4.18 -1.38
CA ALA A 24 -2.11 5.29 -2.31
C ALA A 24 -3.57 5.47 -2.77
N GLY A 25 -4.26 4.35 -3.03
CA GLY A 25 -5.69 4.34 -3.37
C GLY A 25 -6.55 4.90 -2.23
N LEU A 26 -6.30 4.48 -0.99
CA LEU A 26 -7.02 4.98 0.18
C LEU A 26 -6.83 6.49 0.39
N CYS A 27 -5.59 6.99 0.27
CA CYS A 27 -5.33 8.43 0.37
C CYS A 27 -6.05 9.21 -0.74
N THR A 28 -6.03 8.70 -1.97
CA THR A 28 -6.67 9.35 -3.13
C THR A 28 -8.19 9.38 -2.98
N LEU A 29 -8.80 8.26 -2.57
CA LEU A 29 -10.24 8.18 -2.29
C LEU A 29 -10.63 9.09 -1.13
N ALA A 30 -9.83 9.13 -0.07
CA ALA A 30 -10.10 9.99 1.07
C ALA A 30 -10.05 11.47 0.69
N TYR A 31 -9.13 11.88 -0.19
CA TYR A 31 -9.10 13.24 -0.74
C TYR A 31 -10.37 13.57 -1.53
N PHE A 32 -10.76 12.69 -2.48
CA PHE A 32 -11.93 12.92 -3.32
C PHE A 32 -13.22 13.00 -2.49
N LEU A 33 -13.41 12.05 -1.58
CA LEU A 33 -14.55 12.04 -0.67
C LEU A 33 -14.51 13.22 0.31
N GLY A 34 -13.32 13.63 0.77
CA GLY A 34 -13.12 14.83 1.59
C GLY A 34 -13.63 16.10 0.91
N VAL A 35 -13.20 16.35 -0.33
CA VAL A 35 -13.70 17.47 -1.13
C VAL A 35 -15.22 17.40 -1.29
N GLY A 36 -15.77 16.22 -1.58
CA GLY A 36 -17.22 15.99 -1.66
C GLY A 36 -17.97 16.33 -0.37
N THR A 37 -17.41 15.95 0.80
CA THR A 37 -18.02 16.27 2.11
C THR A 37 -18.00 17.77 2.41
N VAL A 38 -16.93 18.49 2.05
CA VAL A 38 -16.84 19.96 2.25
C VAL A 38 -17.85 20.68 1.36
N ILE A 39 -17.95 20.28 0.09
CA ILE A 39 -18.94 20.83 -0.84
C ILE A 39 -20.36 20.54 -0.33
N GLY A 40 -20.66 19.29 0.03
CA GLY A 40 -21.97 18.91 0.56
C GLY A 40 -22.35 19.68 1.84
N ALA A 41 -21.40 19.90 2.75
CA ALA A 41 -21.62 20.71 3.94
C ALA A 41 -21.90 22.19 3.62
N ALA A 42 -21.24 22.75 2.60
CA ALA A 42 -21.45 24.14 2.20
C ALA A 42 -22.86 24.40 1.63
N PHE A 43 -23.49 23.41 0.98
CA PHE A 43 -24.80 23.56 0.34
C PHE A 43 -26.00 23.15 1.20
N THR A 44 -25.79 22.60 2.41
CA THR A 44 -26.86 21.99 3.23
C THR A 44 -27.39 22.89 4.35
N GLY A 45 -26.92 24.14 4.45
CA GLY A 45 -27.60 25.18 5.23
C GLY A 45 -27.64 24.97 6.75
N GLY A 46 -26.85 24.06 7.31
CA GLY A 46 -26.77 23.83 8.75
C GLY A 46 -27.76 22.82 9.33
N ASP A 47 -28.36 21.96 8.50
CA ASP A 47 -29.15 20.82 9.00
C ASP A 47 -28.32 19.99 10.00
N PRO A 48 -28.78 19.83 11.26
CA PRO A 48 -28.05 19.09 12.28
C PRO A 48 -27.74 17.64 11.89
N ALA A 49 -28.57 17.00 11.06
CA ALA A 49 -28.30 15.66 10.56
C ALA A 49 -27.06 15.63 9.64
N VAL A 50 -26.91 16.65 8.80
CA VAL A 50 -25.76 16.78 7.90
C VAL A 50 -24.50 17.16 8.67
N VAL A 51 -24.61 17.99 9.71
CA VAL A 51 -23.46 18.34 10.57
C VAL A 51 -22.92 17.10 11.27
N VAL A 52 -23.80 16.29 11.89
CA VAL A 52 -23.38 15.06 12.58
C VAL A 52 -22.83 14.03 11.60
N GLY A 53 -23.50 13.83 10.46
CA GLY A 53 -23.03 12.92 9.41
C GLY A 53 -21.68 13.36 8.81
N GLY A 54 -21.50 14.66 8.58
CA GLY A 54 -20.26 15.25 8.08
C GLY A 54 -19.09 15.11 9.06
N LEU A 55 -19.35 15.24 10.37
CA LEU A 55 -18.34 15.08 11.41
C LEU A 55 -17.87 13.62 11.51
N ILE A 56 -18.79 12.66 11.42
CA ILE A 56 -18.46 11.22 11.34
C ILE A 56 -17.68 10.91 10.07
N ALA A 57 -18.12 11.44 8.92
CA ALA A 57 -17.42 11.27 7.65
C ALA A 57 -16.00 11.85 7.71
N ALA A 58 -15.82 13.04 8.31
CA ALA A 58 -14.51 13.66 8.47
C ALA A 58 -13.56 12.80 9.32
N VAL A 59 -14.04 12.24 10.44
CA VAL A 59 -13.25 11.32 11.28
C VAL A 59 -12.89 10.04 10.51
N GLY A 60 -13.86 9.44 9.81
CA GLY A 60 -13.62 8.25 9.00
C GLY A 60 -12.60 8.48 7.88
N LEU A 61 -12.70 9.62 7.19
CA LEU A 61 -11.76 10.01 6.14
C LEU A 61 -10.36 10.30 6.68
N ALA A 62 -10.26 10.98 7.83
CA ALA A 62 -8.98 11.22 8.49
C ALA A 62 -8.28 9.90 8.85
N LEU A 63 -9.03 8.94 9.42
CA LEU A 63 -8.50 7.61 9.71
C LEU A 63 -8.09 6.86 8.43
N ALA A 64 -8.87 6.96 7.36
CA ALA A 64 -8.53 6.34 6.08
C ALA A 64 -7.22 6.90 5.49
N VAL A 65 -6.98 8.20 5.62
CA VAL A 65 -5.69 8.82 5.23
C VAL A 65 -4.54 8.29 6.08
N VAL A 66 -4.72 8.24 7.41
CA VAL A 66 -3.67 7.73 8.31
C VAL A 66 -3.31 6.29 7.97
N VAL A 67 -4.32 5.43 7.78
CA VAL A 67 -4.12 4.03 7.37
C VAL A 67 -3.45 3.97 6.00
N GLY A 68 -3.89 4.77 5.03
CA GLY A 68 -3.30 4.83 3.70
C GLY A 68 -1.81 5.20 3.72
N VAL A 69 -1.44 6.22 4.49
CA VAL A 69 -0.04 6.63 4.69
C VAL A 69 0.79 5.52 5.33
N VAL A 70 0.27 4.86 6.37
CA VAL A 70 0.97 3.75 7.02
C VAL A 70 1.21 2.60 6.04
N LEU A 71 0.21 2.23 5.24
CA LEU A 71 0.35 1.18 4.22
C LEU A 71 1.37 1.56 3.14
N MET A 72 1.39 2.81 2.70
CA MET A 72 2.40 3.31 1.77
C MET A 72 3.81 3.26 2.36
N LEU A 73 3.99 3.64 3.62
CA LEU A 73 5.29 3.58 4.29
C LEU A 73 5.77 2.14 4.45
N VAL A 74 4.92 1.24 4.93
CA VAL A 74 5.26 -0.18 5.10
C VAL A 74 5.59 -0.83 3.76
N GLY A 75 4.73 -0.65 2.75
CA GLY A 75 4.96 -1.18 1.40
C GLY A 75 6.22 -0.60 0.75
N GLY A 76 6.42 0.71 0.87
CA GLY A 76 7.58 1.42 0.31
C GLY A 76 8.90 1.03 0.96
N ILE A 77 8.96 0.98 2.30
CA ILE A 77 10.15 0.52 3.04
C ILE A 77 10.50 -0.91 2.66
N TRP A 78 9.50 -1.79 2.55
CA TRP A 78 9.73 -3.17 2.15
C TRP A 78 10.24 -3.29 0.70
N MET A 79 9.68 -2.52 -0.24
CA MET A 79 10.21 -2.47 -1.61
C MET A 79 11.67 -2.03 -1.64
N VAL A 80 12.02 -0.96 -0.91
CA VAL A 80 13.40 -0.48 -0.83
C VAL A 80 14.30 -1.56 -0.22
N GLY A 81 13.85 -2.24 0.83
CA GLY A 81 14.56 -3.38 1.41
C GLY A 81 14.81 -4.50 0.41
N GLN A 82 13.82 -4.84 -0.44
CA GLN A 82 14.01 -5.83 -1.52
C GLN A 82 15.00 -5.34 -2.58
N VAL A 83 15.01 -4.06 -2.94
CA VAL A 83 15.97 -3.51 -3.90
C VAL A 83 17.40 -3.52 -3.32
N ILE A 84 17.57 -3.16 -2.05
CA ILE A 84 18.88 -3.22 -1.38
C ILE A 84 19.35 -4.67 -1.25
N ALA A 85 18.45 -5.60 -0.90
CA ALA A 85 18.76 -7.03 -0.85
C ALA A 85 19.25 -7.53 -2.23
N ASP A 86 18.58 -7.13 -3.30
CA ASP A 86 18.96 -7.51 -4.67
C ASP A 86 20.31 -6.92 -5.09
N GLN A 87 20.67 -5.71 -4.62
CA GLN A 87 21.98 -5.11 -4.91
C GLN A 87 23.11 -5.66 -4.02
N SER A 88 22.78 -6.05 -2.78
CA SER A 88 23.76 -6.56 -1.79
C SER A 88 24.03 -8.06 -1.92
N GLY A 89 23.10 -8.80 -2.53
CA GLY A 89 23.29 -10.20 -2.86
C GLY A 89 24.12 -10.35 -4.13
N GLY A 90 25.37 -10.81 -4.00
CA GLY A 90 26.19 -11.36 -5.09
C GLY A 90 25.59 -12.64 -5.70
N ALA A 91 24.28 -12.65 -5.96
CA ALA A 91 23.54 -13.77 -6.50
C ALA A 91 23.95 -14.09 -7.94
N GLU A 92 24.53 -13.15 -8.69
CA GLU A 92 25.19 -13.47 -9.96
C GLU A 92 26.37 -14.43 -9.77
N GLU A 93 27.11 -14.33 -8.67
CA GLU A 93 28.33 -15.12 -8.44
C GLU A 93 28.02 -16.59 -8.09
N LYS A 94 26.84 -16.86 -7.50
CA LYS A 94 26.34 -18.23 -7.29
C LYS A 94 25.52 -18.75 -8.48
N ARG A 95 24.93 -17.87 -9.30
CA ARG A 95 24.10 -18.20 -10.46
C ARG A 95 24.87 -18.87 -11.60
N TYR A 96 26.14 -18.53 -11.81
CA TYR A 96 26.96 -19.21 -12.82
C TYR A 96 27.59 -20.52 -12.36
N ARG A 97 27.72 -20.73 -11.04
CA ARG A 97 28.40 -21.92 -10.49
C ARG A 97 27.55 -23.19 -10.55
N ASP A 98 26.22 -23.06 -10.52
CA ASP A 98 25.30 -24.21 -10.52
C ASP A 98 24.72 -24.55 -11.92
N VAL A 99 24.97 -23.71 -12.94
CA VAL A 99 24.56 -23.99 -14.34
C VAL A 99 25.64 -24.77 -15.11
N GLU A 100 26.89 -24.75 -14.65
CA GLU A 100 28.03 -25.44 -15.26
C GLU A 100 28.31 -26.85 -14.70
N ARG A 101 27.43 -27.42 -13.84
CA ARG A 101 27.66 -28.73 -13.22
C ARG A 101 26.63 -29.79 -13.57
#